data_AF-A0A7W7Q5K8-F1
#
_entry.id   AF-A0A7W7Q5K8-F1
#
_cell.length_a   1.000
_cell.length_b   1.000
_cell.length_c   1.000
_cell.angle_alpha   90.00
_cell.angle_beta   90.00
_cell.angle_gamma   90.00
#
_symmetry.space_group_name_H-M   'P 1'
#
loop_
_entity.id
_entity.type
_entity.pdbx_description
1 polymer ?
#
loop_
_entity_poly.entity_id
_entity_poly.type
_entity_poly.pdbx_seq_one_letter_code
_entity_poly.pdbx_strand_id
1 'polypeptide(L)'
;MTLNRLAAWCGVLAGLCIGLPGAVEVVTGETAVTSFVLGVAPALALPLLTVLHLRQSDAAGSFGAVAYTVNVVGLGLFGGAAFTLNLALFYVDRPVLDELLDGPTRFALVGSAVVFAVGAVLFGVAMLRARIHPRVPSAGYLVALPVLALAAPLPDSVLTSGIHVAAGAAVAWLAATLWKS
;
A
#
# COMPACT_ATOMS: atom_id res chain seq x y z
N MET A 1 -19.25 12.40 11.52
CA MET A 1 -17.85 11.91 11.43
C MET A 1 -17.12 12.79 10.41
N THR A 2 -16.02 13.45 10.77
CA THR A 2 -15.28 14.32 9.82
C THR A 2 -14.44 13.49 8.85
N LEU A 3 -14.11 14.05 7.68
CA LEU A 3 -13.29 13.37 6.67
C LEU A 3 -11.92 12.95 7.24
N ASN A 4 -11.31 13.78 8.08
CA ASN A 4 -10.07 13.45 8.80
C ASN A 4 -10.20 12.21 9.68
N ARG A 5 -11.29 12.09 10.45
CA ARG A 5 -11.51 10.93 11.34
C ARG A 5 -11.79 9.65 10.56
N LEU A 6 -12.52 9.75 9.43
CA LEU A 6 -12.71 8.62 8.53
C LEU A 6 -11.38 8.15 7.94
N ALA A 7 -10.60 9.07 7.39
CA ALA A 7 -9.28 8.76 6.84
C ALA A 7 -8.32 8.19 7.89
N ALA A 8 -8.37 8.67 9.14
CA ALA A 8 -7.58 8.13 10.24
C ALA A 8 -7.95 6.66 10.53
N TRP A 9 -9.25 6.35 10.64
CA TRP A 9 -9.71 4.98 10.85
C TRP A 9 -9.38 4.06 9.68
N CYS A 10 -9.71 4.47 8.46
CA CYS A 10 -9.39 3.72 7.25
C CYS A 10 -7.88 3.48 7.13
N GLY A 11 -7.07 4.50 7.40
CA GLY A 11 -5.61 4.41 7.36
C GLY A 11 -5.02 3.48 8.42
N VAL A 12 -5.50 3.53 9.67
CA VAL A 12 -5.05 2.58 10.70
C VAL A 12 -5.47 1.16 10.37
N LEU A 13 -6.71 0.96 9.91
CA LEU A 13 -7.16 -0.35 9.47
C LEU A 13 -6.34 -0.86 8.28
N ALA A 14 -6.06 -0.03 7.28
CA ALA A 14 -5.19 -0.38 6.16
C ALA A 14 -3.79 -0.78 6.64
N GLY A 15 -3.19 0.01 7.54
CA GLY A 15 -1.87 -0.30 8.09
C GLY A 15 -1.84 -1.62 8.87
N LEU A 16 -2.89 -1.92 9.64
CA LEU A 16 -3.05 -3.20 10.34
C LEU A 16 -3.26 -4.36 9.36
N CYS A 17 -4.08 -4.16 8.32
CA CYS A 17 -4.33 -5.16 7.28
C CYS A 17 -3.08 -5.48 6.45
N ILE A 18 -2.08 -4.60 6.41
CA ILE A 18 -0.79 -4.88 5.78
C ILE A 18 0.18 -5.52 6.79
N GLY A 19 0.31 -4.91 7.96
CA GLY A 19 1.35 -5.29 8.92
C GLY A 19 1.07 -6.58 9.69
N LEU A 20 -0.19 -6.87 10.03
CA LEU A 20 -0.53 -8.07 10.81
C LEU A 20 -0.35 -9.36 10.01
N PRO A 21 -0.81 -9.48 8.75
CA PRO A 21 -0.45 -10.61 7.89
C PRO A 21 1.05 -10.86 7.86
N GLY A 22 1.85 -9.84 7.52
CA GLY A 22 3.30 -9.98 7.45
C GLY A 22 3.94 -10.44 8.76
N ALA A 23 3.43 -10.00 9.92
CA ALA A 23 3.93 -10.42 11.23
C ALA A 23 3.58 -11.89 11.58
N VAL A 24 2.46 -12.40 11.08
CA VAL A 24 1.98 -13.76 11.38
C VAL A 24 2.54 -14.77 10.39
N GLU A 25 2.60 -14.42 9.11
CA GLU A 25 3.01 -15.30 7.99
C GLU A 25 4.46 -15.76 8.10
N VAL A 26 5.31 -15.02 8.83
CA VAL A 26 6.68 -15.45 9.12
C VAL A 26 6.74 -16.78 9.90
N VAL A 27 5.67 -17.10 10.64
CA VAL A 27 5.56 -18.34 11.43
C VAL A 27 4.60 -19.33 10.78
N THR A 28 3.49 -18.85 10.23
CA THR A 28 2.40 -19.71 9.75
C THR A 28 2.46 -20.02 8.26
N GLY A 29 3.24 -19.25 7.50
CA GLY A 29 3.02 -19.09 6.05
C GLY A 29 1.74 -18.32 5.75
N GLU A 30 1.56 -17.96 4.47
CA GLU A 30 0.32 -17.35 3.98
C GLU A 30 -0.90 -18.26 4.20
N THR A 31 -2.00 -17.68 4.66
CA THR A 31 -3.28 -18.36 4.90
C THR A 31 -4.42 -17.61 4.23
N ALA A 32 -5.53 -18.28 3.95
CA ALA A 32 -6.73 -17.65 3.38
C ALA A 32 -7.20 -16.40 4.16
N VAL A 33 -7.04 -16.40 5.48
CA VAL A 33 -7.42 -15.27 6.34
C VAL A 33 -6.45 -14.11 6.15
N THR A 34 -5.14 -14.37 6.13
CA THR A 34 -4.14 -13.32 5.97
C THR A 34 -4.17 -12.72 4.56
N SER A 35 -4.36 -13.54 3.52
CA SER A 35 -4.59 -13.08 2.14
C SER A 35 -5.84 -12.21 2.05
N PHE A 36 -6.97 -12.65 2.62
CA PHE A 36 -8.20 -11.84 2.62
C PHE A 36 -7.99 -10.46 3.26
N VAL A 37 -7.34 -10.44 4.43
CA VAL A 37 -7.03 -9.21 5.16
C VAL A 37 -6.13 -8.30 4.34
N LEU A 38 -5.09 -8.84 3.71
CA LEU A 38 -4.14 -8.10 2.88
C LEU A 38 -4.81 -7.52 1.63
N GLY A 39 -5.66 -8.29 0.95
CA GLY A 39 -6.33 -7.88 -0.28
C GLY A 39 -7.34 -6.74 -0.13
N VAL A 40 -7.87 -6.50 1.08
CA VAL A 40 -8.79 -5.38 1.36
C VAL A 40 -8.04 -4.09 1.72
N ALA A 41 -6.77 -4.18 2.15
CA ALA A 41 -6.00 -3.03 2.64
C ALA A 41 -5.91 -1.85 1.66
N PRO A 42 -5.70 -2.05 0.33
CA PRO A 42 -5.59 -0.94 -0.62
C PRO A 42 -6.85 -0.06 -0.69
N ALA A 43 -8.04 -0.66 -0.58
CA ALA A 43 -9.30 0.08 -0.58
C ALA A 43 -9.42 0.98 0.66
N LEU A 44 -8.96 0.49 1.81
CA LEU A 44 -8.92 1.26 3.06
C LEU A 44 -7.83 2.35 3.05
N ALA A 45 -6.77 2.19 2.25
CA ALA A 45 -5.70 3.19 2.15
C ALA A 45 -6.12 4.43 1.33
N LEU A 46 -7.14 4.33 0.47
CA LEU A 46 -7.58 5.43 -0.41
C LEU A 46 -8.01 6.69 0.37
N PRO A 47 -8.93 6.63 1.38
CA PRO A 47 -9.28 7.82 2.15
C PRO A 47 -8.10 8.48 2.87
N LEU A 48 -7.16 7.68 3.38
CA LEU A 48 -5.93 8.19 4.00
C LEU A 48 -5.11 8.99 3.00
N LEU A 49 -4.81 8.40 1.84
CA LEU A 49 -3.98 9.03 0.81
C LEU A 49 -4.56 10.38 0.37
N THR A 50 -5.87 10.44 0.17
CA THR A 50 -6.59 11.67 -0.20
C THR A 50 -6.43 12.75 0.86
N VAL A 51 -6.66 12.43 2.14
CA VAL A 51 -6.55 13.43 3.21
C VAL A 51 -5.12 13.89 3.44
N LEU A 52 -4.13 12.99 3.32
CA LEU A 52 -2.72 13.38 3.38
C LEU A 52 -2.38 14.40 2.29
N HIS A 53 -2.89 14.23 1.07
CA HIS A 53 -2.72 15.18 -0.01
C HIS A 53 -3.42 16.51 0.29
N LEU A 54 -4.70 16.49 0.69
CA LEU A 54 -5.46 17.71 0.99
C LEU A 54 -4.80 18.56 2.07
N ARG A 55 -4.14 17.95 3.07
CA ARG A 55 -3.43 18.69 4.10
C ARG A 55 -2.15 19.36 3.63
N GLN A 56 -1.52 18.83 2.58
CA GLN A 56 -0.25 19.33 2.08
C GLN A 56 -0.38 20.04 0.73
N SER A 57 -1.59 20.19 0.18
CA SER A 57 -1.81 20.66 -1.20
C SER A 57 -1.15 22.01 -1.44
N ASP A 58 -1.32 22.95 -0.50
CA ASP A 58 -0.82 24.31 -0.64
C ASP A 58 0.71 24.35 -0.57
N ALA A 59 1.31 23.56 0.32
CA ALA A 59 2.76 23.47 0.49
C ALA A 59 3.46 22.65 -0.60
N ALA A 60 2.78 21.66 -1.18
CA ALA A 60 3.34 20.76 -2.18
C ALA A 60 3.13 21.23 -3.62
N GLY A 61 2.17 22.12 -3.86
CA GLY A 61 1.89 22.72 -5.16
C GLY A 61 1.58 21.71 -6.26
N SER A 62 1.93 22.06 -7.51
CA SER A 62 1.68 21.22 -8.69
C SER A 62 2.40 19.86 -8.63
N PHE A 63 3.61 19.82 -8.08
CA PHE A 63 4.33 18.57 -7.87
C PHE A 63 3.56 17.64 -6.92
N GLY A 64 3.02 18.17 -5.82
CA GLY A 64 2.19 17.42 -4.89
C GLY A 64 0.92 16.85 -5.54
N ALA A 65 0.29 17.63 -6.42
CA ALA A 65 -0.89 17.18 -7.17
C ALA A 65 -0.55 16.03 -8.12
N VAL A 66 0.50 16.16 -8.95
CA VAL A 66 0.95 15.10 -9.85
C VAL A 66 1.35 13.84 -9.06
N ALA A 67 2.12 14.01 -8.00
CA ALA A 67 2.54 12.91 -7.13
C ALA A 67 1.35 12.17 -6.52
N TYR A 68 0.35 12.90 -6.02
CA TYR A 68 -0.90 12.33 -5.52
C TYR A 68 -1.66 11.58 -6.62
N THR A 69 -1.81 12.17 -7.82
CA THR A 69 -2.52 11.54 -8.94
C THR A 69 -1.87 10.23 -9.36
N VAL A 70 -0.54 10.22 -9.55
CA VAL A 70 0.17 8.98 -9.92
C VAL A 70 0.03 7.94 -8.82
N ASN A 71 0.10 8.36 -7.55
CA ASN A 71 -0.02 7.44 -6.43
C ASN A 71 -1.43 6.87 -6.25
N VAL A 72 -2.49 7.67 -6.40
CA VAL A 72 -3.88 7.18 -6.26
C VAL A 72 -4.26 6.26 -7.43
N VAL A 73 -3.81 6.57 -8.65
CA VAL A 73 -3.98 5.68 -9.81
C VAL A 73 -3.21 4.38 -9.60
N GLY A 74 -1.95 4.49 -9.18
CA GLY A 74 -1.12 3.33 -8.85
C GLY A 74 -1.73 2.47 -7.76
N LEU A 75 -2.23 3.07 -6.67
CA LEU A 75 -2.90 2.36 -5.59
C LEU A 75 -4.19 1.68 -6.06
N GLY A 76 -4.94 2.29 -6.98
CA GLY A 76 -6.10 1.65 -7.62
C GLY A 76 -5.71 0.42 -8.44
N LEU A 77 -4.68 0.53 -9.28
CA LEU A 77 -4.19 -0.56 -10.12
C LEU A 77 -3.59 -1.69 -9.27
N PHE A 78 -2.62 -1.37 -8.41
CA PHE A 78 -2.00 -2.32 -7.50
C PHE A 78 -2.99 -2.89 -6.50
N GLY A 79 -3.96 -2.10 -6.05
CA GLY A 79 -5.03 -2.57 -5.18
C GLY A 79 -5.95 -3.58 -5.85
N GLY A 80 -6.30 -3.34 -7.12
CA GLY A 80 -7.02 -4.33 -7.94
C GLY A 80 -6.20 -5.61 -8.13
N ALA A 81 -4.92 -5.49 -8.47
CA ALA A 81 -4.01 -6.62 -8.58
C ALA A 81 -3.91 -7.42 -7.27
N ALA A 82 -3.72 -6.74 -6.14
CA ALA A 82 -3.63 -7.36 -4.81
C ALA A 82 -4.95 -8.05 -4.44
N PHE A 83 -6.09 -7.41 -4.66
CA PHE A 83 -7.41 -8.02 -4.42
C PHE A 83 -7.59 -9.28 -5.27
N THR A 84 -7.28 -9.22 -6.57
CA THR A 84 -7.36 -10.37 -7.47
C THR A 84 -6.45 -11.51 -7.01
N LEU A 85 -5.19 -11.23 -6.70
CA LEU A 85 -4.24 -12.25 -6.25
C LEU A 85 -4.68 -12.91 -4.94
N ASN A 86 -5.10 -12.11 -3.96
CA ASN A 86 -5.33 -12.57 -2.60
C ASN A 86 -6.73 -13.17 -2.36
N LEU A 87 -7.75 -12.78 -3.15
CA LEU A 87 -9.13 -13.22 -2.93
C LEU A 87 -9.67 -14.07 -4.08
N ALA A 88 -9.28 -13.78 -5.32
CA ALA A 88 -9.80 -14.51 -6.48
C ALA A 88 -8.87 -15.66 -6.89
N LEU A 89 -7.57 -15.40 -7.00
CA LEU A 89 -6.60 -16.37 -7.50
C LEU A 89 -5.95 -17.23 -6.40
N PHE A 90 -6.08 -16.84 -5.13
CA PHE A 90 -5.50 -17.57 -4.00
C PHE A 90 -5.91 -19.06 -3.94
N TYR A 91 -7.15 -19.37 -4.34
CA TYR A 91 -7.67 -20.74 -4.33
C TYR A 91 -7.48 -21.50 -5.65
N VAL A 92 -6.82 -20.90 -6.64
CA VAL A 92 -6.57 -21.52 -7.94
C VAL A 92 -5.35 -22.45 -7.85
N ASP A 93 -5.46 -23.63 -8.45
CA ASP A 93 -4.37 -24.60 -8.49
C ASP A 93 -3.12 -24.02 -9.16
N ARG A 94 -1.95 -24.28 -8.57
CA ARG A 94 -0.67 -23.69 -9.01
C ARG A 94 -0.39 -23.86 -10.52
N PRO A 95 -0.59 -25.03 -11.15
CA PRO A 95 -0.33 -25.18 -12.59
C PRO A 95 -1.17 -24.24 -13.46
N VAL A 96 -2.42 -23.98 -13.07
CA VAL A 96 -3.32 -23.07 -13.80
C VAL A 96 -2.91 -21.61 -13.57
N LEU A 97 -2.51 -21.28 -12.34
CA LEU A 97 -1.98 -19.96 -12.02
C LEU A 97 -0.68 -19.67 -12.78
N ASP A 98 0.22 -20.65 -12.86
CA ASP A 98 1.49 -20.52 -13.58
C ASP A 98 1.25 -20.27 -15.08
N GLU A 99 0.34 -21.02 -15.71
CA GLU A 99 -0.05 -20.79 -17.11
C GLU A 99 -0.64 -19.38 -17.32
N LEU A 100 -1.47 -18.91 -16.38
CA LEU A 100 -2.04 -17.56 -16.43
C LEU A 100 -0.95 -16.48 -16.30
N LEU A 101 0.06 -16.72 -15.46
CA LEU A 101 1.20 -15.81 -15.21
C LEU A 101 2.26 -15.88 -16.32
N ASP A 102 2.32 -16.93 -17.11
CA ASP A 102 3.13 -16.96 -18.34
C ASP A 102 2.53 -16.09 -19.45
N GLY A 103 1.25 -15.71 -19.30
CA GLY A 103 0.51 -14.86 -20.22
C GLY A 103 0.52 -13.35 -19.91
N PRO A 104 -0.39 -12.59 -20.56
CA PRO A 104 -0.54 -11.14 -20.40
C PRO A 104 -0.77 -10.67 -18.96
N THR A 105 -1.35 -11.53 -18.11
CA THR A 105 -1.68 -11.23 -16.71
C THR A 105 -0.45 -10.77 -15.93
N ARG A 106 0.71 -11.39 -16.12
CA ARG A 106 1.94 -11.00 -15.43
C ARG A 106 2.36 -9.57 -15.75
N PHE A 107 2.23 -9.14 -17.00
CA PHE A 107 2.55 -7.76 -17.37
C PHE A 107 1.55 -6.77 -16.75
N ALA A 108 0.28 -7.13 -16.63
CA ALA A 108 -0.71 -6.30 -15.95
C ALA A 108 -0.42 -6.16 -14.45
N LEU A 109 -0.07 -7.27 -13.77
CA LEU A 109 0.28 -7.26 -12.34
C LEU A 109 1.56 -6.47 -12.08
N VAL A 110 2.64 -6.75 -12.82
CA VAL A 110 3.93 -6.05 -12.67
C VAL A 110 3.78 -4.57 -13.04
N GLY A 111 3.08 -4.26 -14.13
CA GLY A 111 2.81 -2.88 -14.53
C GLY A 111 2.06 -2.11 -13.44
N SER A 112 1.04 -2.74 -12.83
CA SER A 112 0.29 -2.15 -11.70
C SER A 112 1.19 -1.87 -10.51
N ALA A 113 2.06 -2.82 -10.14
CA ALA A 113 3.03 -2.66 -9.06
C ALA A 113 4.05 -1.54 -9.35
N VAL A 114 4.54 -1.43 -10.58
CA VAL A 114 5.49 -0.38 -10.99
C VAL A 114 4.85 1.00 -10.90
N VAL A 115 3.63 1.18 -11.41
CA VAL A 115 2.92 2.47 -11.35
C VAL A 115 2.68 2.88 -9.90
N PHE A 116 2.29 1.93 -9.04
CA PHE A 116 2.16 2.18 -7.61
C PHE A 116 3.49 2.54 -6.94
N ALA A 117 4.56 1.80 -7.20
CA ALA A 117 5.88 2.10 -6.66
C ALA A 117 6.35 3.51 -7.05
N VAL A 118 6.22 3.90 -8.32
CA VAL A 118 6.58 5.25 -8.79
C VAL A 118 5.72 6.30 -8.10
N GLY A 119 4.40 6.10 -8.05
CA GLY A 119 3.49 7.02 -7.38
C GLY A 119 3.81 7.18 -5.89
N ALA A 120 4.06 6.08 -5.18
CA ALA A 120 4.40 6.09 -3.77
C ALA A 120 5.74 6.80 -3.51
N VAL A 121 6.74 6.63 -4.39
CA VAL A 121 7.99 7.40 -4.32
C VAL A 121 7.73 8.89 -4.49
N LEU A 122 7.04 9.29 -5.56
CA LEU A 122 6.76 10.69 -5.83
C LEU A 122 6.00 11.35 -4.67
N PHE A 123 4.98 10.67 -4.15
CA PHE A 123 4.16 11.17 -3.06
C PHE A 123 4.92 11.22 -1.73
N GLY A 124 5.76 10.21 -1.43
CA GLY A 124 6.67 10.22 -0.30
C GLY A 124 7.63 11.41 -0.35
N VAL A 125 8.23 11.68 -1.51
CA VAL A 125 9.07 12.87 -1.74
C VAL A 125 8.27 14.16 -1.52
N ALA A 126 7.02 14.23 -2.01
CA ALA A 126 6.15 15.38 -1.81
C ALA A 126 5.89 15.64 -0.32
N MET A 127 5.60 14.59 0.47
CA MET A 127 5.41 14.70 1.92
C MET A 127 6.66 15.22 2.62
N LEU A 128 7.84 14.66 2.30
CA LEU A 128 9.10 15.08 2.91
C LEU A 128 9.47 16.53 2.55
N ARG A 129 9.17 16.97 1.33
CA ARG A 129 9.42 18.35 0.87
C ARG A 129 8.46 19.35 1.50
N ALA A 130 7.17 19.01 1.58
CA ALA A 130 6.14 19.88 2.14
C ALA A 130 6.28 20.06 3.67
N ARG A 131 6.86 19.08 4.37
CA ARG A 131 7.11 19.11 5.84
C ARG A 131 5.84 19.32 6.68
N ILE A 132 4.68 19.00 6.13
CA ILE A 132 3.39 19.02 6.85
C ILE A 132 3.21 17.75 7.70
N HIS A 133 3.67 16.61 7.19
CA HIS A 133 3.58 15.31 7.86
C HIS A 133 4.90 14.95 8.57
N PRO A 134 4.87 14.10 9.62
CA PRO A 134 6.09 13.69 10.30
C PRO A 134 7.06 12.94 9.39
N ARG A 135 8.33 13.33 9.45
CA ARG A 135 9.38 12.84 8.52
C ARG A 135 9.56 11.32 8.54
N VAL A 136 9.52 10.71 9.73
CA VAL A 136 9.78 9.27 9.89
C VAL A 136 8.76 8.42 9.13
N PRO A 137 7.44 8.52 9.39
CA PRO A 137 6.46 7.73 8.66
C PRO A 137 6.31 8.17 7.19
N SER A 138 6.64 9.41 6.82
CA SER A 138 6.74 9.80 5.40
C SER A 138 7.91 9.14 4.68
N ALA A 139 9.06 8.97 5.33
CA ALA A 139 10.20 8.23 4.79
C ALA A 139 9.90 6.72 4.73
N GLY A 140 9.20 6.19 5.75
CA GLY A 140 8.68 4.83 5.73
C GLY A 140 7.75 4.61 4.53
N TYR A 141 6.84 5.56 4.25
CA TYR A 141 5.98 5.51 3.07
C TYR A 141 6.78 5.50 1.76
N LEU A 142 7.75 6.41 1.65
CA LEU A 142 8.64 6.55 0.48
C LEU A 142 9.41 5.27 0.15
N VAL A 143 9.79 4.48 1.16
CA VAL A 143 10.67 3.32 0.97
C VAL A 143 9.90 2.01 1.04
N ALA A 144 9.13 1.78 2.10
CA ALA A 144 8.53 0.48 2.37
C ALA A 144 7.43 0.12 1.36
N LEU A 145 6.62 1.07 0.89
CA LEU A 145 5.50 0.79 -0.01
C LEU A 145 5.97 0.45 -1.44
N PRO A 146 6.93 1.18 -2.05
CA PRO A 146 7.51 0.75 -3.31
C PRO A 146 8.22 -0.60 -3.20
N VAL A 147 8.98 -0.83 -2.13
CA VAL A 147 9.66 -2.11 -1.92
C VAL A 147 8.63 -3.24 -1.76
N LEU A 148 7.55 -3.03 -1.01
CA LEU A 148 6.45 -3.98 -0.89
C LEU A 148 5.84 -4.32 -2.24
N ALA A 149 5.53 -3.31 -3.05
CA ALA A 149 4.93 -3.50 -4.36
C ALA A 149 5.82 -4.33 -5.30
N LEU A 150 7.13 -4.04 -5.29
CA LEU A 150 8.12 -4.74 -6.12
C LEU A 150 8.49 -6.12 -5.58
N ALA A 151 8.32 -6.35 -4.28
CA ALA A 151 8.55 -7.62 -3.62
C ALA A 151 7.34 -8.58 -3.72
N ALA A 152 6.17 -8.12 -4.17
CA ALA A 152 4.96 -8.93 -4.29
C ALA A 152 5.13 -10.26 -5.06
N PRO A 153 6.00 -10.37 -6.10
CA PRO A 153 6.24 -11.65 -6.78
C PRO A 153 7.19 -12.60 -6.04
N LEU A 154 7.83 -12.15 -4.95
CA LEU A 154 8.82 -12.95 -4.23
C LEU A 154 8.13 -13.94 -3.29
N PRO A 155 8.73 -15.12 -3.06
CA PRO A 155 8.24 -16.05 -2.05
C PRO A 155 8.23 -15.45 -0.64
N ASP A 156 7.34 -15.95 0.20
CA ASP A 156 7.29 -15.59 1.62
C ASP A 156 8.64 -15.84 2.30
N SER A 157 9.07 -14.86 3.07
CA SER A 157 10.33 -14.87 3.79
C SER A 157 10.30 -13.87 4.94
N VAL A 158 11.25 -14.00 5.86
CA VAL A 158 11.45 -13.01 6.94
C VAL A 158 11.60 -11.59 6.37
N LEU A 159 12.22 -11.46 5.19
CA LEU A 159 12.40 -10.18 4.51
C LEU A 159 11.06 -9.60 4.02
N THR A 160 10.25 -10.38 3.31
CA THR A 160 8.94 -9.91 2.78
C THR A 160 7.97 -9.63 3.93
N SER A 161 7.97 -10.44 4.99
CA SER A 161 7.26 -10.16 6.24
C SER A 161 7.69 -8.84 6.89
N GLY A 162 9.00 -8.59 7.01
CA GLY A 162 9.54 -7.35 7.55
C GLY A 162 9.13 -6.11 6.74
N ILE A 163 9.08 -6.24 5.41
CA ILE A 163 8.63 -5.18 4.50
C ILE A 163 7.14 -4.85 4.75
N HIS A 164 6.28 -5.87 4.88
CA HIS A 164 4.86 -5.68 5.20
C HIS A 164 4.66 -4.98 6.54
N VAL A 165 5.38 -5.41 7.58
CA VAL A 165 5.31 -4.76 8.91
C VAL A 165 5.76 -3.29 8.82
N ALA A 166 6.86 -3.00 8.13
CA ALA A 166 7.35 -1.64 7.96
C ALA A 166 6.36 -0.74 7.19
N ALA A 167 5.79 -1.26 6.10
CA ALA A 167 4.78 -0.57 5.30
C ALA A 167 3.51 -0.29 6.11
N GLY A 168 2.97 -1.32 6.79
CA GLY A 168 1.79 -1.20 7.64
C GLY A 168 1.99 -0.21 8.78
N ALA A 169 3.15 -0.24 9.44
CA ALA A 169 3.50 0.70 10.50
C ALA A 169 3.58 2.15 9.98
N ALA A 170 4.20 2.38 8.81
CA ALA A 170 4.27 3.72 8.21
C ALA A 170 2.86 4.27 7.90
N VAL A 171 2.00 3.45 7.30
CA VAL A 171 0.61 3.80 6.96
C VAL A 171 -0.22 4.09 8.22
N ALA A 172 -0.18 3.21 9.21
CA ALA A 172 -0.90 3.39 10.47
C ALA A 172 -0.41 4.62 11.24
N TRP A 173 0.90 4.89 11.24
CA TRP A 173 1.45 6.08 11.88
C TRP A 173 1.01 7.36 11.16
N LEU A 174 1.09 7.43 9.82
CA LEU A 174 0.57 8.57 9.06
C LEU A 174 -0.92 8.81 9.37
N ALA A 175 -1.73 7.75 9.40
CA ALA A 175 -3.14 7.85 9.77
C ALA A 175 -3.34 8.39 11.19
N ALA A 176 -2.48 7.98 12.13
CA ALA A 176 -2.58 8.42 13.51
C ALA A 176 -2.35 9.92 13.71
N THR A 177 -1.62 10.56 12.80
CA THR A 177 -1.41 12.02 12.82
C THR A 177 -2.69 12.81 12.53
N LEU A 178 -3.68 12.17 11.88
CA LEU A 178 -4.89 12.84 11.45
C LEU A 178 -5.89 13.10 12.59
N TRP A 179 -5.76 12.41 13.74
CA TRP A 179 -6.66 12.56 14.90
C TRP A 179 -6.48 13.85 15.68
N LYS A 180 -5.30 14.47 15.61
CA LYS A 180 -4.99 15.70 16.37
C LYS A 180 -5.46 16.98 15.65
N SER A 181 -6.42 16.87 14.74
CA SER A 181 -6.83 17.96 13.83
C SER A 181 -8.33 18.06 13.69
#